data_AF-A0A168K6M9-F1
#
_entry.id   AF-A0A168K6M9-F1
#
_cell.length_a   1.000
_cell.length_b   1.000
_cell.length_c   1.000
_cell.angle_alpha   90.00
_cell.angle_beta   90.00
_cell.angle_gamma   90.00
#
_symmetry.space_group_name_H-M   'P 1'
#
loop_
_entity.id
_entity.type
_entity.pdbx_description
1 polymer ?
#
loop_
_entity_poly.entity_id
_entity_poly.type
_entity_poly.pdbx_seq_one_letter_code
_entity_poly.pdbx_strand_id
1 'polypeptide(L)' 'MVEDDEELNKKNRELLSDDQKRANHIASEQKRRNTIRGGFKELTEIIPTLKNINNSKSTILFKSVDYIKQLDKRNKALKD' A
#
# COMPACT_ATOMS: atom_id res chain seq x y z
N MET A 1 14.85 -28.14 -7.35
CA MET A 1 15.35 -26.75 -7.12
C MET A 1 14.30 -25.84 -6.49
N VAL A 2 13.25 -26.37 -5.85
CA VAL A 2 12.26 -25.60 -5.05
C VAL A 2 12.24 -26.09 -3.60
N GLU A 3 12.77 -27.28 -3.32
CA GLU A 3 12.87 -27.89 -1.99
C GLU A 3 13.97 -27.25 -1.12
N ASP A 4 15.08 -26.78 -1.72
CA ASP A 4 16.17 -26.14 -0.98
C ASP A 4 15.77 -24.79 -0.34
N ASP A 5 14.88 -24.04 -0.98
CA ASP A 5 14.42 -22.72 -0.49
C ASP A 5 13.50 -22.83 0.74
N GLU A 6 12.66 -23.88 0.81
CA GLU A 6 11.84 -24.13 2.00
C GLU A 6 12.67 -24.61 3.18
N GLU A 7 13.68 -25.45 2.95
CA GLU A 7 14.56 -25.95 4.01
C GLU A 7 15.48 -24.85 4.56
N LEU A 8 16.00 -23.97 3.70
CA LEU A 8 16.75 -22.76 4.09
C LEU A 8 15.92 -21.77 4.90
N ASN A 9 14.64 -21.59 4.54
CA ASN A 9 13.72 -20.71 5.27
C ASN A 9 13.37 -21.31 6.64
N LYS A 10 13.22 -22.63 6.74
CA LYS A 10 12.95 -23.34 8.01
C LYS A 10 14.17 -23.28 8.94
N LYS A 11 15.38 -23.55 8.42
CA LYS A 11 16.66 -23.41 9.14
C LYS A 11 16.92 -21.97 9.59
N ASN A 12 16.64 -20.96 8.75
CA ASN A 12 16.76 -19.55 9.14
C ASN A 12 15.80 -19.14 10.27
N ARG A 13 14.58 -19.73 10.33
CA ARG A 13 13.65 -19.47 11.45
C ARG A 13 14.11 -20.08 12.77
N GLU A 14 14.88 -21.16 12.73
CA GLU A 14 15.53 -21.78 13.90
C GLU A 14 16.80 -21.03 14.32
N LEU A 15 17.48 -20.34 13.41
CA LEU A 15 18.73 -19.60 13.66
C LEU A 15 18.56 -18.16 14.15
N LEU A 16 17.37 -17.55 14.01
CA LEU A 16 17.12 -16.20 14.49
C LEU A 16 16.78 -16.21 15.98
N SER A 17 17.55 -15.48 16.78
CA SER A 17 17.21 -15.15 18.17
C SER A 17 15.84 -14.47 18.26
N ASP A 18 15.13 -14.65 19.37
CA ASP A 18 13.84 -14.00 19.62
C ASP A 18 13.92 -12.47 19.49
N ASP A 19 15.05 -11.87 19.86
CA ASP A 19 15.29 -10.45 19.67
C ASP A 19 15.42 -10.07 18.19
N GLN A 20 16.07 -10.91 17.38
CA GLN A 20 16.16 -10.71 15.93
C GLN A 20 14.80 -10.88 15.25
N LYS A 21 14.00 -11.86 15.68
CA LYS A 21 12.61 -12.05 15.19
C LYS A 21 11.76 -10.82 15.50
N ARG A 22 11.84 -10.29 16.73
CA ARG A 22 11.13 -9.07 17.14
C ARG A 22 11.57 -7.86 16.31
N ALA A 23 12.86 -7.66 16.13
CA ALA A 23 13.41 -6.56 15.33
C ALA A 23 12.94 -6.64 13.87
N ASN A 24 13.03 -7.81 13.25
CA ASN A 24 12.58 -8.05 11.87
C ASN A 24 11.08 -7.80 11.71
N HIS A 25 10.26 -8.24 12.68
CA HIS A 25 8.83 -7.99 12.68
C HIS A 25 8.50 -6.48 12.71
N ILE A 26 9.16 -5.72 13.60
CA ILE A 26 8.99 -4.26 13.67
C ILE A 26 9.40 -3.58 12.36
N ALA A 27 10.56 -3.97 11.80
CA ALA A 27 11.06 -3.42 10.55
C ALA A 27 10.11 -3.71 9.37
N SER A 28 9.61 -4.95 9.28
CA SER A 28 8.65 -5.37 8.25
C SER A 28 7.34 -4.57 8.34
N GLU A 29 6.79 -4.41 9.56
CA GLU A 29 5.55 -3.65 9.74
C GLU A 29 5.76 -2.15 9.46
N GLN A 30 6.91 -1.58 9.84
CA GLN A 30 7.25 -0.19 9.49
C GLN A 30 7.33 -0.01 7.98
N LYS A 31 7.99 -0.93 7.26
CA LYS A 31 8.04 -0.93 5.79
C LYS A 31 6.64 -1.00 5.20
N ARG A 32 5.80 -1.94 5.65
CA ARG A 32 4.39 -2.08 5.21
C ARG A 32 3.61 -0.78 5.40
N ARG A 33 3.73 -0.15 6.58
CA ARG A 33 3.05 1.12 6.89
C ARG A 33 3.56 2.27 6.04
N ASN A 34 4.87 2.32 5.76
CA ASN A 34 5.45 3.35 4.89
C ASN A 34 4.95 3.20 3.45
N THR A 35 4.87 1.98 2.92
CA THR A 35 4.29 1.71 1.59
C THR A 35 2.83 2.18 1.52
N ILE A 36 2.02 1.85 2.53
CA ILE A 36 0.61 2.31 2.59
C ILE A 36 0.54 3.84 2.62
N ARG A 37 1.36 4.51 3.42
CA ARG A 37 1.42 5.98 3.47
C ARG A 37 1.81 6.59 2.11
N GLY A 38 2.77 5.98 1.42
CA GLY A 38 3.17 6.36 0.06
C GLY A 38 1.98 6.31 -0.90
N GLY A 39 1.24 5.20 -0.93
CA GLY A 39 0.05 5.08 -1.78
C GLY A 39 -1.03 6.13 -1.47
N PHE A 40 -1.27 6.45 -0.19
CA PHE A 40 -2.20 7.55 0.16
C PHE A 40 -1.71 8.92 -0.34
N LYS A 41 -0.40 9.19 -0.29
CA LYS A 41 0.18 10.42 -0.83
C LYS A 41 0.02 10.49 -2.35
N GLU A 42 0.26 9.39 -3.06
CA GLU A 42 0.04 9.32 -4.51
C GLU A 42 -1.42 9.59 -4.87
N LEU A 43 -2.38 9.02 -4.14
CA LEU A 43 -3.80 9.30 -4.33
C LEU A 43 -4.12 10.80 -4.20
N THR A 44 -3.54 11.49 -3.20
CA THR A 44 -3.77 12.93 -3.01
C THR A 44 -3.20 13.79 -4.13
N GLU A 45 -2.13 13.34 -4.80
CA GLU A 45 -1.54 14.05 -5.95
C GLU A 45 -2.32 13.83 -7.25
N ILE A 46 -2.92 12.66 -7.44
CA ILE A 46 -3.63 12.32 -8.68
C ILE A 46 -5.05 12.88 -8.68
N ILE A 47 -5.72 12.90 -7.53
CA ILE A 47 -7.13 13.28 -7.42
C ILE A 47 -7.24 14.80 -7.20
N PRO A 48 -7.82 15.57 -8.14
CA PRO A 48 -7.82 17.03 -8.06
C PRO A 48 -8.46 17.60 -6.79
N THR A 49 -9.48 16.93 -6.25
CA THR A 49 -10.22 17.39 -5.06
C THR A 49 -9.51 17.10 -3.73
N LEU A 50 -8.34 16.46 -3.79
CA LEU A 50 -7.52 16.10 -2.62
C LEU A 50 -6.18 16.85 -2.54
N LYS A 51 -5.80 17.58 -3.60
CA LYS A 51 -4.52 18.30 -3.67
C LYS A 51 -4.39 19.36 -2.58
N ASN A 52 -3.19 19.49 -2.02
CA ASN A 52 -2.80 20.54 -1.07
C ASN A 52 -3.64 20.63 0.22
N ILE A 53 -4.42 19.58 0.54
CA ILE A 53 -5.27 19.54 1.73
C ILE A 53 -5.01 18.24 2.49
N ASN A 54 -4.77 18.35 3.79
CA ASN A 54 -4.72 17.17 4.65
C ASN A 54 -6.11 16.57 4.79
N ASN A 55 -6.31 15.41 4.17
CA ASN A 55 -7.57 14.67 4.21
C ASN A 55 -7.43 13.43 5.09
N SER A 56 -8.52 13.02 5.74
CA SER A 56 -8.55 11.73 6.43
C SER A 56 -8.40 10.58 5.43
N LYS A 57 -7.87 9.43 5.88
CA LYS A 57 -7.75 8.23 5.01
C LYS A 57 -9.10 7.81 4.43
N SER A 58 -10.15 7.86 5.23
CA SER A 58 -11.52 7.55 4.79
C SER A 58 -11.98 8.51 3.69
N THR A 59 -11.76 9.82 3.90
CA THR A 59 -12.09 10.85 2.90
C THR A 59 -11.33 10.63 1.58
N ILE A 60 -10.05 10.27 1.66
CA ILE A 60 -9.25 9.94 0.46
C ILE A 60 -9.88 8.78 -0.30
N LEU A 61 -10.22 7.67 0.38
CA LEU A 61 -10.81 6.49 -0.25
C LEU A 61 -12.17 6.81 -0.92
N PHE A 62 -13.06 7.54 -0.25
CA PHE A 62 -14.34 7.93 -0.83
C PHE A 62 -14.16 8.81 -2.08
N LYS A 63 -13.30 9.83 -1.99
CA LYS A 63 -13.01 10.71 -3.14
C LYS A 63 -12.32 9.98 -4.29
N SER A 64 -11.51 8.96 -4.02
CA SER A 64 -10.95 8.09 -5.06
C SER A 64 -12.03 7.36 -5.84
N VAL A 65 -13.01 6.77 -5.15
CA VAL A 65 -14.14 6.07 -5.80
C VAL A 65 -14.97 7.03 -6.64
N ASP A 66 -15.27 8.22 -6.09
CA ASP A 66 -16.03 9.25 -6.82
C ASP A 66 -15.30 9.72 -8.07
N TYR A 67 -13.98 9.92 -7.98
CA TYR A 67 -13.17 10.34 -9.12
C TYR A 67 -13.13 9.28 -10.22
N ILE A 68 -13.01 7.99 -9.87
CA ILE A 68 -13.08 6.89 -10.85
C ILE A 68 -14.44 6.90 -11.57
N LYS A 69 -15.55 7.02 -10.85
CA LYS A 69 -16.90 7.10 -11.43
C LYS A 69 -17.05 8.31 -12.36
N GLN A 70 -16.48 9.45 -11.98
CA GLN A 70 -16.49 10.67 -12.79
C GLN A 70 -15.73 10.48 -14.10
N LEU A 71 -14.53 9.87 -14.04
CA LEU A 71 -13.72 9.59 -15.22
C LEU A 71 -14.41 8.61 -16.17
N ASP A 72 -15.03 7.55 -15.65
CA ASP A 72 -15.79 6.60 -16.46
C ASP A 72 -16.96 7.27 -17.19
N LYS A 73 -17.75 8.09 -16.48
CA LYS A 73 -18.85 8.86 -17.09
C LYS A 73 -18.35 9.81 -18.18
N ARG A 74 -17.26 10.54 -17.91
CA ARG A 74 -16.66 11.46 -18.89
C ARG A 74 -16.13 10.73 -20.12
N ASN A 75 -15.47 9.60 -19.93
CA ASN A 75 -14.97 8.78 -21.03
C ASN A 75 -16.08 8.22 -21.92
N LYS A 76 -17.22 7.81 -21.32
CA LYS A 76 -18.40 7.38 -22.08
C LYS A 76 -18.95 8.52 -22.95
N ALA A 77 -19.17 9.69 -22.34
CA ALA A 77 -19.69 10.86 -23.05
C ALA A 77 -18.76 11.42 -24.16
N LEU A 78 -17.48 11.04 -24.18
CA LEU A 78 -16.52 11.44 -25.22
C LEU A 78 -16.39 10.40 -26.34
N LYS A 79 -16.96 9.20 -26.18
CA LYS A 79 -16.96 8.13 -27.19
C LYS A 79 -18.22 8.13 -28.05
N ASP A 80 -19.26 8.83 -27.60
CA ASP A 80 -20.47 9.15 -28.37
C ASP A 80 -20.22 10.38 -29.25
#